data_AF-A0A5J4UVV6-F1
#
_entry.id   AF-A0A5J4UVV6-F1
#
_cell.length_a   1.000
_cell.length_b   1.000
_cell.length_c   1.000
_cell.angle_alpha   90.00
_cell.angle_beta   90.00
_cell.angle_gamma   90.00
#
_symmetry.space_group_name_H-M   'P 1'
#
loop_
_entity.id
_entity.type
_entity.pdbx_description
1 polymer ?
#
loop_
_entity_poly.entity_id
_entity_poly.type
_entity_poly.pdbx_seq_one_letter_code
_entity_poly.pdbx_strand_id
1 'polypeptide(L)'
;MATEEFSKDKSNQQTNVKCETLEKGPKRKYTRKSKTDDKAKAMIDQMINEQTNEQTIEPSKRDIIEEKYDQHISDLINSEGDLETRIVNQQIAYKLEKTRDENIFLEILKPVLELYIQEQDSKTIIERVKDAMINTVNYTKIGQQEGKKQQITGKLIDLSLMSEDNLCVIDIDIHKDKPIEEIDKIRQNLIDSLPPNVGLVKTAHGGLHIYCNRNNYRLPSNRNVKVAITDSYDIDVFAQMTKYKIDNGQETKEIVQNRVVAPNTAIRETKNNQRVTLKYEAVNDWENASHLASLREILDKWNIDIEMSYKDYAQQLHDRKYGIQINDEGTIEQMSDELAQACVDGLKNLDIHNYPQPINMEVSLLSIFCGLYGITNESIRAEGMNNIRQFNKLSANADKNYGQSASNGERKPNPWILTKILRYHNKDYYEQIIKPLLKKNYEAKKKEKQILINQTLIPNKIDLQDGFTLLDMQEKAANGEYENEEQIVMDLTRLLVYYEGETEDIYAIKGYDAIC
;
A
#
# COMPACT_ATOMS: atom_id res chain seq x y z
N MET A 1 -15.67 -20.56 81.69
CA MET A 1 -15.97 -21.51 80.60
C MET A 1 -16.13 -20.69 79.34
N ALA A 2 -15.04 -20.46 78.62
CA ALA A 2 -15.04 -19.59 77.45
C ALA A 2 -13.77 -19.87 76.62
N THR A 3 -14.00 -20.18 75.34
CA THR A 3 -13.28 -19.71 74.13
C THR A 3 -11.78 -19.38 74.23
N GLU A 4 -10.95 -20.10 73.45
CA GLU A 4 -9.65 -19.63 72.91
C GLU A 4 -9.88 -19.37 71.41
N GLU A 5 -9.90 -18.15 70.85
CA GLU A 5 -8.93 -17.04 70.76
C GLU A 5 -7.73 -17.27 69.82
N PHE A 6 -7.78 -16.53 68.70
CA PHE A 6 -6.68 -16.18 67.80
C PHE A 6 -5.64 -15.32 68.52
N SER A 7 -4.36 -15.43 68.14
CA SER A 7 -3.37 -14.37 68.40
C SER A 7 -2.35 -14.23 67.27
N LYS A 8 -2.11 -12.96 66.89
CA LYS A 8 -1.01 -12.42 66.08
C LYS A 8 0.19 -12.17 67.01
N ASP A 9 1.44 -12.33 66.56
CA ASP A 9 2.33 -11.20 66.22
C ASP A 9 3.80 -11.61 65.91
N LYS A 10 4.47 -10.67 65.24
CA LYS A 10 5.85 -10.58 64.70
C LYS A 10 7.01 -10.94 65.66
N SER A 11 8.16 -11.40 65.12
CA SER A 11 9.45 -10.64 65.17
C SER A 11 10.60 -11.27 64.37
N ASN A 12 11.31 -10.40 63.63
CA ASN A 12 12.74 -10.32 63.31
C ASN A 12 13.64 -11.58 63.24
N GLN A 13 14.16 -11.84 62.04
CA GLN A 13 15.59 -12.17 61.85
C GLN A 13 16.16 -11.31 60.71
N GLN A 14 17.00 -10.33 61.07
CA GLN A 14 17.99 -9.74 60.18
C GLN A 14 19.09 -10.77 59.90
N THR A 15 19.62 -10.82 58.69
CA THR A 15 21.08 -10.90 58.47
C THR A 15 21.48 -10.57 57.03
N ASN A 16 22.30 -9.51 56.94
CA ASN A 16 23.42 -9.29 56.02
C ASN A 16 23.18 -9.31 54.50
N VAL A 17 22.91 -8.13 53.95
CA VAL A 17 23.34 -7.80 52.58
C VAL A 17 24.43 -6.74 52.65
N LYS A 18 25.59 -7.10 52.10
CA LYS A 18 26.81 -6.31 52.00
C LYS A 18 26.61 -5.26 50.90
N CYS A 19 26.62 -3.97 51.25
CA CYS A 19 26.62 -2.90 50.26
C CYS A 19 28.03 -2.71 49.71
N GLU A 20 28.21 -2.90 48.40
CA GLU A 20 29.39 -2.47 47.66
C GLU A 20 28.99 -1.30 46.74
N THR A 21 29.56 -0.12 47.02
CA THR A 21 29.38 1.09 46.21
C THR A 21 30.40 1.07 45.07
N LEU A 22 29.95 1.06 43.81
CA LEU A 22 30.82 1.24 42.65
C LEU A 22 30.80 2.71 42.20
N GLU A 23 31.97 3.35 42.26
CA GLU A 23 32.20 4.70 41.74
C GLU A 23 32.09 4.75 40.21
N LYS A 24 31.51 5.84 39.69
CA LYS A 24 31.37 6.09 38.25
C LYS A 24 32.74 6.27 37.58
N GLY A 25 33.14 5.30 36.77
CA GLY A 25 34.27 5.44 35.84
C GLY A 25 33.97 6.43 34.69
N PRO A 26 35.01 7.02 34.06
CA PRO A 26 34.83 8.07 33.06
C PRO A 26 34.26 7.54 31.73
N LYS A 27 33.30 8.30 31.17
CA LYS A 27 32.62 8.03 29.89
C LYS A 27 33.63 7.86 28.74
N ARG A 28 33.68 6.67 28.13
CA ARG A 28 34.35 6.48 26.84
C ARG A 28 33.53 7.16 25.73
N LYS A 29 34.16 8.05 24.96
CA LYS A 29 33.59 8.66 23.75
C LYS A 29 33.46 7.58 22.67
N TYR A 30 32.24 7.13 22.38
CA TYR A 30 31.94 6.43 21.13
C TYR A 30 31.85 7.46 20.00
N THR A 31 32.72 7.31 19.00
CA THR A 31 32.71 8.13 17.79
C THR A 31 32.17 7.26 16.67
N ARG A 32 30.85 7.30 16.41
CA ARG A 32 30.26 6.71 15.18
C ARG A 32 29.94 7.86 14.23
N LYS A 33 30.64 7.88 13.10
CA LYS A 33 30.36 8.79 11.98
C LYS A 33 29.20 8.23 11.17
N SER A 34 28.01 8.81 11.29
CA SER A 34 26.92 8.70 10.33
C SER A 34 26.41 10.10 10.02
N LYS A 35 26.89 10.68 8.91
CA LYS A 35 26.38 11.96 8.38
C LYS A 35 25.12 11.69 7.55
N THR A 36 24.01 11.36 8.21
CA THR A 36 22.67 11.45 7.58
C THR A 36 21.52 11.60 8.59
N ASP A 37 21.76 12.07 9.81
CA ASP A 37 20.65 12.19 10.79
C ASP A 37 20.70 13.40 11.72
N ASP A 38 21.59 14.36 11.44
CA ASP A 38 21.70 15.58 12.27
C ASP A 38 20.39 16.41 12.25
N LYS A 39 19.55 16.25 11.22
CA LYS A 39 18.24 16.91 11.10
C LYS A 39 17.06 16.13 11.72
N ALA A 40 17.03 14.80 11.62
CA ALA A 40 16.03 14.00 12.34
C ALA A 40 16.28 14.09 13.85
N LYS A 41 17.55 14.15 14.25
CA LYS A 41 17.95 14.46 15.62
C LYS A 41 17.50 15.87 16.03
N ALA A 42 17.63 16.87 15.16
CA ALA A 42 17.10 18.21 15.41
C ALA A 42 15.56 18.25 15.52
N MET A 43 14.84 17.42 14.75
CA MET A 43 13.38 17.27 14.85
C MET A 43 12.96 16.59 16.17
N ILE A 44 13.67 15.53 16.57
CA ILE A 44 13.46 14.89 17.88
C ILE A 44 13.82 15.86 19.01
N ASP A 45 14.92 16.59 18.90
CA ASP A 45 15.32 17.62 19.87
C ASP A 45 14.29 18.77 19.91
N GLN A 46 13.65 19.12 18.78
CA GLN A 46 12.56 20.10 18.74
C GLN A 46 11.26 19.55 19.37
N MET A 47 10.89 18.29 19.12
CA MET A 47 9.78 17.62 19.80
C MET A 47 10.01 17.55 21.33
N ILE A 48 11.24 17.24 21.74
CA ILE A 48 11.64 17.25 23.15
C ILE A 48 11.57 18.67 23.69
N ASN A 49 12.08 19.68 22.98
CA ASN A 49 12.08 21.07 23.47
C ASN A 49 10.68 21.70 23.52
N GLU A 50 9.76 21.30 22.62
CA GLU A 50 8.33 21.65 22.67
C GLU A 50 7.65 20.96 23.87
N GLN A 51 7.97 19.70 24.17
CA GLN A 51 7.50 19.00 25.39
C GLN A 51 8.14 19.53 26.69
N THR A 52 9.36 20.08 26.62
CA THR A 52 10.09 20.54 27.82
C THR A 52 9.75 22.00 28.18
N ASN A 53 9.38 22.85 27.20
CA ASN A 53 8.91 24.21 27.46
C ASN A 53 7.46 24.29 27.99
N GLU A 54 6.67 23.21 27.86
CA GLU A 54 5.31 23.11 28.42
C GLU A 54 5.29 22.85 29.96
N GLN A 55 6.45 22.80 30.64
CA GLN A 55 6.50 22.81 32.12
C GLN A 55 6.20 24.19 32.77
N THR A 56 5.47 25.06 32.07
CA THR A 56 4.97 26.34 32.61
C THR A 56 3.50 26.54 32.22
N ILE A 57 2.57 25.99 33.02
CA ILE A 57 1.13 26.32 33.13
C ILE A 57 0.46 26.86 31.84
N GLU A 58 0.71 26.23 30.69
CA GLU A 58 -0.06 26.41 29.46
C GLU A 58 -0.67 25.04 29.12
N PRO A 59 -1.98 24.97 28.80
CA PRO A 59 -2.58 23.71 28.36
C PRO A 59 -1.86 23.21 27.12
N SER A 60 -1.55 21.91 27.07
CA SER A 60 -0.88 21.32 25.91
C SER A 60 -1.75 21.52 24.67
N LYS A 61 -1.16 21.58 23.47
CA LYS A 61 -1.95 21.68 22.21
C LYS A 61 -3.05 20.62 22.11
N ARG A 62 -2.84 19.45 22.71
CA ARG A 62 -3.83 18.38 22.78
C ARG A 62 -5.04 18.78 23.64
N ASP A 63 -4.81 19.35 24.82
CA ASP A 63 -5.86 19.78 25.73
C ASP A 63 -6.77 20.85 25.10
N ILE A 64 -6.17 21.79 24.36
CA ILE A 64 -6.91 22.83 23.62
C ILE A 64 -7.80 22.23 22.52
N ILE A 65 -7.30 21.23 21.80
CA ILE A 65 -8.05 20.55 20.73
C ILE A 65 -9.16 19.70 21.36
N GLU A 66 -8.86 18.95 22.42
CA GLU A 66 -9.84 18.16 23.17
C GLU A 66 -11.00 19.02 23.68
N GLU A 67 -10.70 20.15 24.34
CA GLU A 67 -11.71 21.07 24.85
C GLU A 67 -12.58 21.66 23.73
N LYS A 68 -11.99 21.92 22.56
CA LYS A 68 -12.72 22.39 21.37
C LYS A 68 -13.68 21.31 20.81
N TYR A 69 -13.29 20.03 20.81
CA TYR A 69 -14.21 18.94 20.42
C TYR A 69 -15.31 18.75 21.45
N ASP A 70 -14.99 18.81 22.75
CA ASP A 70 -15.96 18.65 23.83
C ASP A 70 -17.00 19.77 23.82
N GLN A 71 -16.56 21.02 23.60
CA GLN A 71 -17.45 22.16 23.42
C GLN A 71 -18.36 21.98 22.19
N HIS A 72 -17.81 21.54 21.06
CA HIS A 72 -18.59 21.34 19.84
C HIS A 72 -19.64 20.22 19.99
N ILE A 73 -19.30 19.12 20.66
CA ILE A 73 -20.25 18.05 20.98
C ILE A 73 -21.35 18.58 21.91
N SER A 74 -20.98 19.34 22.95
CA SER A 74 -21.93 19.98 23.86
C SER A 74 -22.89 20.92 23.15
N ASP A 75 -22.39 21.77 22.25
CA ASP A 75 -23.21 22.71 21.47
C ASP A 75 -24.21 21.99 20.55
N LEU A 76 -23.79 20.86 19.95
CA LEU A 76 -24.67 20.03 19.11
C LEU A 76 -25.79 19.38 19.93
N ILE A 77 -25.46 18.82 21.10
CA ILE A 77 -26.43 18.18 22.01
C ILE A 77 -27.44 19.22 22.53
N ASN A 78 -26.96 20.43 22.84
CA ASN A 78 -27.76 21.52 23.40
C ASN A 78 -28.38 22.44 22.33
N SER A 79 -28.27 22.09 21.05
CA SER A 79 -28.78 22.93 19.96
C SER A 79 -30.30 23.11 20.00
N GLU A 80 -30.74 24.37 19.85
CA GLU A 80 -32.15 24.73 19.75
C GLU A 80 -32.61 24.71 18.27
N GLY A 81 -33.83 24.24 18.03
CA GLY A 81 -34.38 24.10 16.67
C GLY A 81 -35.64 23.25 16.66
N ASP A 82 -36.21 23.03 15.48
CA ASP A 82 -37.29 22.07 15.31
C ASP A 82 -36.84 20.63 15.65
N LEU A 83 -37.81 19.74 15.83
CA LEU A 83 -37.57 18.36 16.28
C LEU A 83 -36.62 17.61 15.32
N GLU A 84 -36.72 17.87 14.02
CA GLU A 84 -35.92 17.21 12.99
C GLU A 84 -34.45 17.66 13.07
N THR A 85 -34.22 18.95 13.24
CA THR A 85 -32.89 19.55 13.44
C THR A 85 -32.21 19.03 14.71
N ARG A 86 -32.94 18.92 15.82
CA ARG A 86 -32.42 18.39 17.08
C ARG A 86 -31.99 16.92 16.98
N ILE A 87 -32.79 16.10 16.29
CA ILE A 87 -32.46 14.68 16.07
C ILE A 87 -31.20 14.55 15.19
N VAL A 88 -31.08 15.36 14.13
CA VAL A 88 -29.89 15.36 13.27
C VAL A 88 -28.64 15.76 14.06
N ASN A 89 -28.70 16.82 14.86
CA ASN A 89 -27.56 17.27 15.66
C ASN A 89 -27.15 16.26 16.73
N GLN A 90 -28.09 15.57 17.36
CA GLN A 90 -27.79 14.45 18.28
C GLN A 90 -27.09 13.29 17.56
N GLN A 91 -27.50 12.95 16.33
CA GLN A 91 -26.82 11.93 15.54
C GLN A 91 -25.41 12.34 15.13
N ILE A 92 -25.18 13.63 14.86
CA ILE A 92 -23.86 14.17 14.56
C ILE A 92 -22.98 14.14 15.82
N ALA A 93 -23.49 14.58 16.96
CA ALA A 93 -22.79 14.52 18.25
C ALA A 93 -22.35 13.09 18.59
N TYR A 94 -23.26 12.11 18.48
CA TYR A 94 -22.94 10.70 18.71
C TYR A 94 -21.84 10.17 17.79
N LYS A 95 -21.83 10.58 16.51
CA LYS A 95 -20.76 10.21 15.58
C LYS A 95 -19.42 10.88 15.92
N LEU A 96 -19.45 12.16 16.29
CA LEU A 96 -18.27 12.91 16.68
C LEU A 96 -17.66 12.35 17.95
N GLU A 97 -18.48 12.03 18.96
CA GLU A 97 -18.03 11.41 20.21
C GLU A 97 -17.34 10.06 19.95
N LYS A 98 -17.92 9.23 19.07
CA LYS A 98 -17.35 7.94 18.69
C LYS A 98 -16.05 8.02 17.88
N THR A 99 -15.82 9.14 17.17
CA THR A 99 -14.63 9.36 16.33
C THR A 99 -13.70 10.43 16.90
N ARG A 100 -13.96 10.90 18.14
CA ARG A 100 -13.32 12.06 18.76
C ARG A 100 -11.80 11.91 18.78
N ASP A 101 -11.33 10.80 19.35
CA ASP A 101 -9.89 10.58 19.51
C ASP A 101 -9.17 10.40 18.17
N GLU A 102 -9.81 9.76 17.18
CA GLU A 102 -9.29 9.65 15.81
C GLU A 102 -9.16 11.03 15.15
N ASN A 103 -10.18 11.88 15.29
CA ASN A 103 -10.18 13.23 14.73
C ASN A 103 -9.14 14.14 15.40
N ILE A 104 -9.02 14.08 16.74
CA ILE A 104 -7.99 14.81 17.49
C ILE A 104 -6.60 14.36 17.05
N PHE A 105 -6.38 13.04 16.94
CA PHE A 105 -5.10 12.50 16.48
C PHE A 105 -4.75 12.99 15.07
N LEU A 106 -5.71 13.00 14.14
CA LEU A 106 -5.52 13.55 12.80
C LEU A 106 -5.21 15.05 12.80
N GLU A 107 -5.88 15.84 13.65
CA GLU A 107 -5.66 17.29 13.78
C GLU A 107 -4.28 17.60 14.37
N ILE A 108 -3.82 16.79 15.33
CA ILE A 108 -2.46 16.88 15.91
C ILE A 108 -1.39 16.48 14.87
N LEU A 109 -1.64 15.46 14.05
CA LEU A 109 -0.69 15.02 13.03
C LEU A 109 -0.62 15.94 11.82
N LYS A 110 -1.67 16.73 11.56
CA LYS A 110 -1.76 17.56 10.35
C LYS A 110 -0.55 18.49 10.14
N PRO A 111 -0.08 19.27 11.14
CA PRO A 111 1.11 20.11 10.97
C PRO A 111 2.38 19.30 10.66
N VAL A 112 2.51 18.10 11.24
CA VAL A 112 3.65 17.19 10.99
C VAL A 112 3.60 16.67 9.56
N LEU A 113 2.41 16.29 9.09
CA LEU A 113 2.20 15.85 7.71
C LEU A 113 2.48 16.99 6.71
N GLU A 114 2.05 18.22 7.02
CA GLU A 114 2.32 19.41 6.21
C GLU A 114 3.83 19.69 6.12
N LEU A 115 4.56 19.61 7.23
CA LEU A 115 6.02 19.75 7.25
C LEU A 115 6.72 18.63 6.46
N TYR A 116 6.24 17.40 6.57
CA TYR A 116 6.76 16.26 5.81
C TYR A 116 6.57 16.46 4.29
N ILE A 117 5.38 16.90 3.87
CA ILE A 117 5.09 17.23 2.46
C ILE A 117 5.98 18.38 1.99
N GLN A 118 6.13 19.44 2.78
CA GLN A 118 7.03 20.56 2.46
C GLN A 118 8.49 20.11 2.30
N GLU A 119 8.96 19.20 3.15
CA GLU A 119 10.30 18.64 3.02
C GLU A 119 10.46 17.88 1.70
N GLN A 120 9.48 17.04 1.34
CA GLN A 120 9.49 16.34 0.06
C GLN A 120 9.47 17.30 -1.13
N ASP A 121 8.62 18.33 -1.09
CA ASP A 121 8.45 19.30 -2.17
C ASP A 121 9.66 20.21 -2.34
N SER A 122 10.44 20.44 -1.28
CA SER A 122 11.67 21.24 -1.34
C SER A 122 12.80 20.55 -2.11
N LYS A 123 12.76 19.22 -2.24
CA LYS A 123 13.80 18.44 -2.93
C LYS A 123 13.71 18.68 -4.44
N THR A 124 14.85 18.92 -5.04
CA THR A 124 14.98 19.02 -6.50
C THR A 124 14.73 17.67 -7.17
N ILE A 125 14.36 17.65 -8.45
CA ILE A 125 14.16 16.39 -9.18
C ILE A 125 15.42 15.51 -9.10
N ILE A 126 16.62 16.08 -9.27
CA ILE A 126 17.86 15.29 -9.24
C ILE A 126 18.09 14.63 -7.88
N GLU A 127 17.79 15.32 -6.77
CA GLU A 127 17.89 14.76 -5.42
C GLU A 127 16.92 13.60 -5.19
N ARG A 128 15.70 13.70 -5.74
CA ARG A 128 14.65 12.70 -5.63
C ARG A 128 14.98 11.43 -6.41
N VAL A 129 15.56 11.56 -7.61
CA VAL A 129 15.79 10.42 -8.51
C VAL A 129 17.19 9.83 -8.45
N LYS A 130 18.14 10.42 -7.70
CA LYS A 130 19.56 10.03 -7.71
C LYS A 130 19.80 8.52 -7.50
N ASP A 131 19.05 7.91 -6.58
CA ASP A 131 19.20 6.50 -6.20
C ASP A 131 18.32 5.58 -7.08
N ALA A 132 17.50 6.17 -7.95
CA ALA A 132 16.61 5.49 -8.90
C ALA A 132 17.14 5.55 -10.35
N MET A 133 18.33 6.12 -10.58
CA MET A 133 18.93 6.25 -11.91
C MET A 133 19.66 4.99 -12.35
N ILE A 134 19.29 4.46 -13.53
CA ILE A 134 19.88 3.28 -14.14
C ILE A 134 20.55 3.68 -15.47
N ASN A 135 21.82 3.34 -15.68
CA ASN A 135 22.50 3.62 -16.96
C ASN A 135 21.79 2.93 -18.12
N THR A 136 21.59 3.62 -19.24
CA THR A 136 21.23 2.99 -20.52
C THR A 136 22.46 2.73 -21.37
N VAL A 137 22.37 1.72 -22.23
CA VAL A 137 23.53 1.25 -22.98
C VAL A 137 23.28 1.13 -24.48
N ASN A 138 24.36 1.26 -25.25
CA ASN A 138 24.43 0.99 -26.69
C ASN A 138 23.37 1.73 -27.53
N TYR A 139 22.98 2.94 -27.12
CA TYR A 139 21.96 3.76 -27.77
C TYR A 139 20.57 3.11 -27.78
N THR A 140 20.26 2.32 -26.75
CA THR A 140 18.96 1.68 -26.54
C THR A 140 18.27 2.26 -25.29
N LYS A 141 16.97 1.99 -25.13
CA LYS A 141 16.21 2.29 -23.90
C LYS A 141 16.34 1.18 -22.84
N ILE A 142 17.40 0.37 -22.91
CA ILE A 142 17.61 -0.79 -22.05
C ILE A 142 18.62 -0.42 -20.96
N GLY A 143 18.27 -0.73 -19.71
CA GLY A 143 19.15 -0.56 -18.55
C GLY A 143 20.37 -1.49 -18.64
N GLN A 144 21.51 -1.01 -18.15
CA GLN A 144 22.74 -1.79 -18.05
C GLN A 144 22.52 -3.05 -17.22
N GLN A 145 22.94 -4.21 -17.75
CA GLN A 145 22.92 -5.45 -17.00
C GLN A 145 24.18 -5.57 -16.14
N GLU A 146 24.01 -6.11 -14.94
CA GLU A 146 25.10 -6.32 -13.98
C GLU A 146 26.21 -7.20 -14.60
N GLY A 147 27.47 -6.82 -14.34
CA GLY A 147 28.65 -7.52 -14.87
C GLY A 147 28.95 -7.30 -16.36
N LYS A 148 28.08 -6.61 -17.13
CA LYS A 148 28.33 -6.32 -18.56
C LYS A 148 28.93 -4.92 -18.75
N LYS A 149 30.14 -4.87 -19.32
CA LYS A 149 30.74 -3.64 -19.84
C LYS A 149 30.13 -3.32 -21.20
N GLN A 150 29.29 -2.29 -21.24
CA GLN A 150 28.63 -1.79 -22.45
C GLN A 150 28.80 -0.28 -22.53
N GLN A 151 28.67 0.30 -23.72
CA GLN A 151 28.79 1.74 -23.88
C GLN A 151 27.60 2.42 -23.19
N ILE A 152 27.84 3.26 -22.19
CA ILE A 152 26.78 4.06 -21.56
C ILE A 152 26.37 5.18 -22.52
N THR A 153 25.07 5.31 -22.76
CA THR A 153 24.52 6.29 -23.72
C THR A 153 23.41 7.16 -23.12
N GLY A 154 23.14 7.03 -21.82
CA GLY A 154 22.13 7.80 -21.11
C GLY A 154 21.70 7.14 -19.80
N LYS A 155 20.51 7.49 -19.33
CA LYS A 155 19.93 6.98 -18.08
C LYS A 155 18.41 6.75 -18.19
N LEU A 156 17.90 5.81 -17.39
CA LEU A 156 16.50 5.66 -17.03
C LEU A 156 16.32 6.13 -15.59
N ILE A 157 15.12 6.58 -15.26
CA ILE A 157 14.65 6.76 -13.89
C ILE A 157 13.63 5.66 -13.65
N ASP A 158 13.87 4.81 -12.66
CA ASP A 158 12.91 3.80 -12.22
C ASP A 158 12.15 4.34 -11.00
N LEU A 159 10.93 4.86 -11.22
CA LEU A 159 10.10 5.45 -10.16
C LEU A 159 9.84 4.45 -9.02
N SER A 160 9.95 3.14 -9.29
CA SER A 160 9.78 2.10 -8.27
C SER A 160 10.93 2.00 -7.25
N LEU A 161 12.10 2.55 -7.58
CA LEU A 161 13.31 2.55 -6.74
C LEU A 161 13.46 3.82 -5.89
N MET A 162 12.56 4.79 -6.07
CA MET A 162 12.55 6.02 -5.28
C MET A 162 12.16 5.75 -3.82
N SER A 163 12.64 6.63 -2.93
CA SER A 163 12.29 6.58 -1.50
C SER A 163 10.91 7.13 -1.19
N GLU A 164 10.32 7.88 -2.13
CA GLU A 164 9.02 8.53 -2.05
C GLU A 164 8.21 8.27 -3.33
N ASP A 165 6.89 8.42 -3.25
CA ASP A 165 5.93 8.07 -4.31
C ASP A 165 5.19 9.27 -4.91
N ASN A 166 5.67 10.48 -4.60
CA ASN A 166 5.03 11.74 -4.95
C ASN A 166 5.50 12.26 -6.31
N LEU A 167 6.61 11.80 -6.89
CA LEU A 167 7.02 12.25 -8.22
C LEU A 167 6.20 11.53 -9.32
N CYS A 168 5.55 12.31 -10.18
CA CYS A 168 4.84 11.83 -11.37
C CYS A 168 5.50 12.30 -12.66
N VAL A 169 5.30 11.53 -13.73
CA VAL A 169 5.67 11.91 -15.09
C VAL A 169 4.47 11.77 -16.01
N ILE A 170 4.08 12.86 -16.65
CA ILE A 170 3.13 12.86 -17.77
C ILE A 170 3.95 12.76 -19.06
N ASP A 171 3.68 11.75 -19.88
CA ASP A 171 4.32 11.58 -21.18
C ASP A 171 3.32 11.93 -22.27
N ILE A 172 3.68 12.90 -23.10
CA ILE A 172 2.88 13.35 -24.23
C ILE A 172 3.53 12.87 -25.51
N ASP A 173 2.86 11.92 -26.16
CA ASP A 173 3.24 11.37 -27.44
C ASP A 173 2.55 12.13 -28.57
N ILE A 174 3.26 13.09 -29.17
CA ILE A 174 2.74 13.89 -30.30
C ILE A 174 2.72 13.04 -31.58
N HIS A 175 1.58 13.06 -32.27
CA HIS A 175 1.38 12.35 -33.54
C HIS A 175 2.31 12.91 -34.63
N LYS A 176 2.87 11.99 -35.43
CA LYS A 176 3.94 12.26 -36.42
C LYS A 176 3.41 12.30 -37.85
N ASP A 177 2.10 12.33 -38.01
CA ASP A 177 1.38 12.46 -39.27
C ASP A 177 1.36 13.91 -39.78
N LYS A 178 1.77 14.87 -38.93
CA LYS A 178 1.82 16.30 -39.22
C LYS A 178 3.24 16.78 -39.59
N PRO A 179 3.37 17.92 -40.32
CA PRO A 179 4.66 18.57 -40.56
C PRO A 179 5.40 18.94 -39.26
N ILE A 180 6.72 19.02 -39.32
CA ILE A 180 7.56 19.28 -38.13
C ILE A 180 7.24 20.64 -37.48
N GLU A 181 6.88 21.65 -38.28
CA GLU A 181 6.52 22.98 -37.79
C GLU A 181 5.22 22.94 -36.97
N GLU A 182 4.26 22.10 -37.38
CA GLU A 182 3.00 21.91 -36.65
C GLU A 182 3.23 21.13 -35.36
N ILE A 183 4.07 20.08 -35.39
CA ILE A 183 4.49 19.33 -34.20
C ILE A 183 5.17 20.26 -33.19
N ASP A 184 6.07 21.13 -33.65
CA ASP A 184 6.76 22.09 -32.80
C ASP A 184 5.79 23.13 -32.22
N LYS A 185 4.81 23.59 -32.99
CA LYS A 185 3.75 24.47 -32.50
C LYS A 185 2.87 23.80 -31.44
N ILE A 186 2.48 22.54 -31.65
CA ILE A 186 1.72 21.76 -30.66
C ILE A 186 2.52 21.66 -29.36
N ARG A 187 3.80 21.30 -29.44
CA ARG A 187 4.68 21.19 -28.27
C ARG A 187 4.81 22.53 -27.54
N GLN A 188 4.99 23.63 -28.26
CA GLN A 188 5.13 24.95 -27.64
C GLN A 188 3.83 25.37 -26.95
N ASN A 189 2.67 25.18 -27.59
CA ASN A 189 1.37 25.46 -26.98
C ASN A 189 1.16 24.66 -25.68
N LEU A 190 1.59 23.39 -25.66
CA LEU A 190 1.55 22.56 -24.45
C LEU A 190 2.43 23.17 -23.36
N ILE A 191 3.69 23.50 -23.68
CA ILE A 191 4.63 24.13 -22.74
C ILE A 191 4.07 25.45 -22.19
N ASP A 192 3.52 26.30 -23.05
CA ASP A 192 2.96 27.60 -22.68
C ASP A 192 1.73 27.49 -21.76
N SER A 193 1.03 26.35 -21.79
CA SER A 193 -0.12 26.07 -20.91
C SER A 193 0.27 25.59 -19.51
N LEU A 194 1.51 25.14 -19.33
CA LEU A 194 1.97 24.51 -18.10
C LEU A 194 2.31 25.53 -17.01
N PRO A 195 2.15 25.16 -15.72
CA PRO A 195 2.74 25.91 -14.61
C PRO A 195 4.27 26.04 -14.77
N PRO A 196 4.90 27.12 -14.27
CA PRO A 196 6.33 27.35 -14.44
C PRO A 196 7.21 26.37 -13.64
N ASN A 197 6.67 25.83 -12.54
CA ASN A 197 7.32 24.91 -11.60
C ASN A 197 7.08 23.44 -12.01
N VAL A 198 7.52 23.05 -13.20
CA VAL A 198 7.50 21.64 -13.65
C VAL A 198 8.87 21.28 -14.23
N GLY A 199 9.25 20.00 -14.22
CA GLY A 199 10.43 19.56 -14.96
C GLY A 199 10.06 19.18 -16.39
N LEU A 200 10.75 19.70 -17.41
CA LEU A 200 10.41 19.44 -18.81
C LEU A 200 11.54 18.75 -19.56
N VAL A 201 11.20 17.67 -20.26
CA VAL A 201 12.13 16.94 -21.14
C VAL A 201 11.47 16.68 -22.48
N LYS A 202 12.08 17.17 -23.57
CA LYS A 202 11.69 16.80 -24.92
C LYS A 202 12.10 15.36 -25.19
N THR A 203 11.16 14.53 -25.61
CA THR A 203 11.46 13.11 -25.87
C THR A 203 12.20 12.96 -27.20
N ALA A 204 12.90 11.84 -27.36
CA ALA A 204 13.67 11.54 -28.58
C ALA A 204 12.85 11.67 -29.88
N HIS A 205 11.54 11.48 -29.80
CA HIS A 205 10.64 11.50 -30.93
C HIS A 205 9.82 12.79 -31.06
N GLY A 206 10.15 13.82 -30.29
CA GLY A 206 9.51 15.13 -30.35
C GLY A 206 8.28 15.30 -29.46
N GLY A 207 7.96 14.32 -28.61
CA GLY A 207 6.98 14.46 -27.53
C GLY A 207 7.54 15.22 -26.32
N LEU A 208 6.88 15.10 -25.17
CA LEU A 208 7.24 15.81 -23.94
C LEU A 208 7.02 14.95 -22.69
N HIS A 209 8.04 14.80 -21.84
CA HIS A 209 7.85 14.39 -20.45
C HIS A 209 7.70 15.62 -19.57
N ILE A 210 6.72 15.60 -18.68
CA ILE A 210 6.44 16.64 -17.69
C ILE A 210 6.51 16.00 -16.30
N TYR A 211 7.47 16.45 -15.50
CA TYR A 211 7.70 16.00 -14.13
C TYR A 211 6.95 16.90 -13.16
N CYS A 212 6.10 16.29 -12.33
CA CYS A 212 5.13 16.93 -11.46
C CYS A 212 5.07 16.26 -10.09
N ASN A 213 4.35 16.88 -9.16
CA ASN A 213 3.97 16.23 -7.90
C ASN A 213 2.60 15.56 -8.02
N ARG A 214 2.50 14.30 -7.58
CA ARG A 214 1.24 13.54 -7.55
C ARG A 214 0.26 14.14 -6.56
N ASN A 215 0.74 14.65 -5.42
CA ASN A 215 -0.06 15.25 -4.35
C ASN A 215 -1.30 14.43 -3.99
N ASN A 216 -1.09 13.15 -3.71
CA ASN A 216 -2.14 12.18 -3.37
C ASN A 216 -3.21 11.96 -4.45
N TYR A 217 -3.00 12.44 -5.69
CA TYR A 217 -3.88 12.13 -6.81
C TYR A 217 -3.94 10.62 -7.03
N ARG A 218 -5.15 10.07 -6.97
CA ARG A 218 -5.39 8.62 -6.95
C ARG A 218 -5.49 8.11 -8.38
N LEU A 219 -4.50 7.33 -8.79
CA LEU A 219 -4.46 6.72 -10.12
C LEU A 219 -4.78 5.22 -10.04
N PRO A 220 -5.40 4.63 -11.08
CA PRO A 220 -5.77 3.22 -11.09
C PRO A 220 -4.59 2.25 -11.18
N SER A 221 -3.44 2.73 -11.65
CA SER A 221 -2.23 1.93 -11.77
C SER A 221 -0.97 2.79 -11.75
N ASN A 222 0.19 2.14 -11.65
CA ASN A 222 1.50 2.80 -11.79
C ASN A 222 1.72 3.41 -13.18
N ARG A 223 1.05 2.88 -14.21
CA ARG A 223 1.20 3.33 -15.60
C ARG A 223 -0.17 3.38 -16.27
N ASN A 224 -0.69 4.58 -16.42
CA ASN A 224 -1.99 4.84 -17.01
C ASN A 224 -1.75 5.29 -18.45
N VAL A 225 -1.97 4.37 -19.39
CA VAL A 225 -1.67 4.56 -20.81
C VAL A 225 -2.89 5.13 -21.52
N LYS A 226 -2.69 6.11 -22.41
CA LYS A 226 -3.72 6.78 -23.21
C LYS A 226 -4.86 7.31 -22.32
N VAL A 227 -4.50 8.05 -21.27
CA VAL A 227 -5.45 8.72 -20.38
C VAL A 227 -6.26 9.79 -21.12
N ALA A 228 -5.67 10.36 -22.18
CA ALA A 228 -6.37 11.17 -23.16
C ALA A 228 -5.81 10.86 -24.55
N ILE A 229 -6.70 10.80 -25.53
CA ILE A 229 -6.39 10.65 -26.95
C ILE A 229 -6.98 11.87 -27.63
N THR A 230 -6.14 12.62 -28.33
CA THR A 230 -6.57 13.78 -29.14
C THR A 230 -6.22 13.50 -30.60
N ASP A 231 -6.66 14.37 -31.52
CA ASP A 231 -6.25 14.27 -32.92
C ASP A 231 -4.73 14.50 -33.11
N SER A 232 -4.05 15.10 -32.13
CA SER A 232 -2.67 15.59 -32.28
C SER A 232 -1.65 14.91 -31.36
N TYR A 233 -2.09 14.32 -30.26
CA TYR A 233 -1.22 13.68 -29.28
C TYR A 233 -2.00 12.76 -28.34
N ASP A 234 -1.30 11.78 -27.80
CA ASP A 234 -1.73 10.89 -26.72
C ASP A 234 -1.04 11.31 -25.40
N ILE A 235 -1.72 11.07 -24.28
CA ILE A 235 -1.17 11.31 -22.93
C ILE A 235 -1.10 9.99 -22.16
N ASP A 236 0.06 9.69 -21.61
CA ASP A 236 0.32 8.65 -20.62
C ASP A 236 0.70 9.28 -19.27
N VAL A 237 0.38 8.63 -18.15
CA VAL A 237 0.80 9.07 -16.79
C VAL A 237 1.50 7.94 -16.05
N PHE A 238 2.71 8.22 -15.59
CA PHE A 238 3.56 7.33 -14.82
C PHE A 238 3.69 7.84 -13.38
N ALA A 239 3.38 6.98 -12.41
CA ALA A 239 3.48 7.28 -10.99
C ALA A 239 3.74 6.00 -10.19
N GLN A 240 4.17 6.12 -8.94
CA GLN A 240 4.23 4.98 -8.03
C GLN A 240 2.94 4.93 -7.20
N MET A 241 2.05 3.98 -7.51
CA MET A 241 0.85 3.68 -6.70
C MET A 241 1.07 2.46 -5.81
N THR A 242 1.81 1.47 -6.31
CA THR A 242 2.23 0.27 -5.57
C THR A 242 3.67 -0.05 -5.90
N LYS A 243 4.53 -0.17 -4.89
CA LYS A 243 5.95 -0.53 -5.09
C LYS A 243 6.11 -2.00 -5.46
N TYR A 244 5.36 -2.86 -4.80
CA TYR A 244 5.43 -4.30 -4.96
C TYR A 244 4.28 -4.84 -5.80
N LYS A 245 4.55 -5.95 -6.47
CA LYS A 245 3.57 -6.65 -7.27
C LYS A 245 2.58 -7.34 -6.35
N ILE A 246 1.30 -7.20 -6.69
CA ILE A 246 0.22 -7.88 -5.99
C ILE A 246 -0.08 -9.16 -6.75
N ASP A 247 0.10 -10.30 -6.08
CA ASP A 247 -0.36 -11.60 -6.58
C ASP A 247 -1.27 -12.23 -5.54
N ASN A 248 -2.40 -12.78 -6.01
CA ASN A 248 -3.45 -13.34 -5.17
C ASN A 248 -3.74 -12.47 -3.93
N GLY A 249 -3.99 -11.17 -4.14
CA GLY A 249 -4.40 -10.24 -3.08
C GLY A 249 -3.32 -9.80 -2.09
N GLN A 250 -2.11 -10.36 -2.14
CA GLN A 250 -0.99 -10.00 -1.27
C GLN A 250 0.16 -9.34 -2.04
N GLU A 251 0.86 -8.41 -1.38
CA GLU A 251 2.11 -7.87 -1.90
C GLU A 251 3.22 -8.93 -1.85
N THR A 252 3.93 -9.07 -2.96
CA THR A 252 5.10 -9.94 -3.08
C THR A 252 6.38 -9.15 -2.83
N LYS A 253 7.54 -9.80 -2.84
CA LYS A 253 8.85 -9.10 -2.82
C LYS A 253 9.27 -8.58 -4.20
N GLU A 254 8.49 -8.83 -5.25
CA GLU A 254 8.80 -8.44 -6.62
C GLU A 254 8.40 -6.97 -6.85
N ILE A 255 9.34 -6.13 -7.29
CA ILE A 255 9.09 -4.71 -7.56
C ILE A 255 8.38 -4.54 -8.91
N VAL A 256 7.33 -3.72 -8.95
CA VAL A 256 6.66 -3.33 -10.20
C VAL A 256 7.50 -2.25 -10.90
N GLN A 257 8.32 -2.67 -11.86
CA GLN A 257 9.17 -1.75 -12.62
C GLN A 257 8.36 -0.65 -13.27
N ASN A 258 8.79 0.60 -13.09
CA ASN A 258 8.13 1.76 -13.67
C ASN A 258 9.17 2.78 -14.14
N ARG A 259 9.60 2.64 -15.41
CA ARG A 259 10.79 3.33 -15.93
C ARG A 259 10.44 4.37 -16.97
N VAL A 260 11.03 5.54 -16.81
CA VAL A 260 11.01 6.63 -17.79
C VAL A 260 12.43 6.96 -18.24
N VAL A 261 12.60 7.45 -19.46
CA VAL A 261 13.92 7.84 -19.97
C VAL A 261 14.30 9.22 -19.44
N ALA A 262 15.50 9.34 -18.88
CA ALA A 262 16.03 10.59 -18.33
C ALA A 262 16.56 11.51 -19.44
N PRO A 263 16.66 12.84 -19.21
CA PRO A 263 17.30 13.75 -20.15
C PRO A 263 18.76 13.39 -20.38
N ASN A 264 19.34 13.93 -21.46
CA ASN A 264 20.70 13.64 -21.93
C ASN A 264 20.92 12.18 -22.39
N THR A 265 19.85 11.42 -22.58
CA THR A 265 19.90 10.06 -23.13
C THR A 265 19.86 10.09 -24.64
N ALA A 266 20.83 9.42 -25.29
CA ALA A 266 20.87 9.25 -26.74
C ALA A 266 20.38 7.85 -27.14
N ILE A 267 19.51 7.79 -28.14
CA ILE A 267 19.03 6.54 -28.75
C ILE A 267 19.35 6.51 -30.24
N ARG A 268 19.50 5.32 -30.82
CA ARG A 268 19.75 5.14 -32.25
C ARG A 268 18.66 4.29 -32.88
N GLU A 269 18.14 4.79 -33.99
CA GLU A 269 17.14 4.09 -34.80
C GLU A 269 17.58 4.11 -36.26
N THR A 270 17.14 3.11 -37.03
CA THR A 270 17.35 3.07 -38.48
C THR A 270 16.09 3.57 -39.16
N LYS A 271 16.18 4.67 -39.90
CA LYS A 271 15.11 5.20 -40.75
C LYS A 271 15.63 5.29 -42.18
N ASN A 272 14.87 4.77 -43.15
CA ASN A 272 15.24 4.80 -44.58
C ASN A 272 16.68 4.31 -44.84
N ASN A 273 17.08 3.20 -44.21
CA ASN A 273 18.44 2.63 -44.25
C ASN A 273 19.56 3.56 -43.73
N GLN A 274 19.23 4.67 -43.08
CA GLN A 274 20.18 5.55 -42.42
C GLN A 274 20.04 5.47 -40.91
N ARG A 275 21.17 5.47 -40.21
CA ARG A 275 21.21 5.44 -38.75
C ARG A 275 21.07 6.86 -38.21
N VAL A 276 19.97 7.13 -37.52
CA VAL A 276 19.69 8.43 -36.89
C VAL A 276 19.92 8.30 -35.39
N THR A 277 20.60 9.29 -34.79
CA THR A 277 20.71 9.40 -33.34
C THR A 277 19.74 10.47 -32.86
N LEU A 278 18.85 10.09 -31.96
CA LEU A 278 17.87 10.97 -31.32
C LEU A 278 18.27 11.17 -29.85
N LYS A 279 17.83 12.27 -29.25
CA LYS A 279 18.18 12.60 -27.87
C LYS A 279 16.96 13.03 -27.07
N TYR A 280 16.96 12.65 -25.79
CA TYR A 280 16.12 13.26 -24.78
C TYR A 280 16.82 14.51 -24.26
N GLU A 281 16.14 15.65 -24.27
CA GLU A 281 16.75 16.95 -23.99
C GLU A 281 15.94 17.68 -22.93
N ALA A 282 16.60 18.15 -21.87
CA ALA A 282 15.94 19.01 -20.90
C ALA A 282 15.53 20.33 -21.57
N VAL A 283 14.28 20.75 -21.38
CA VAL A 283 13.72 21.98 -21.96
C VAL A 283 13.90 23.15 -21.00
N ASN A 284 13.90 22.89 -19.70
CA ASN A 284 14.18 23.86 -18.65
C ASN A 284 15.25 23.33 -17.69
N ASP A 285 15.45 24.01 -16.55
CA ASP A 285 16.35 23.58 -15.48
C ASP A 285 15.78 22.37 -14.70
N TRP A 286 15.56 21.28 -15.43
CA TRP A 286 14.92 20.06 -14.96
C TRP A 286 15.61 19.50 -13.71
N GLU A 287 16.94 19.55 -13.64
CA GLU A 287 17.69 18.99 -12.51
C GLU A 287 17.35 19.70 -11.20
N ASN A 288 17.28 21.04 -11.23
CA ASN A 288 17.09 21.87 -10.04
C ASN A 288 15.62 22.25 -9.79
N ALA A 289 14.68 21.83 -10.64
CA ALA A 289 13.27 22.08 -10.43
C ALA A 289 12.81 21.45 -9.11
N SER A 290 12.18 22.25 -8.25
CA SER A 290 11.57 21.87 -6.97
C SER A 290 10.20 22.54 -6.83
N HIS A 291 9.49 22.27 -5.73
CA HIS A 291 8.14 22.77 -5.48
C HIS A 291 7.23 22.55 -6.69
N LEU A 292 7.26 21.33 -7.24
CA LEU A 292 6.65 21.04 -8.52
C LEU A 292 5.13 21.22 -8.47
N ALA A 293 4.55 21.68 -9.57
CA ALA A 293 3.10 21.78 -9.71
C ALA A 293 2.44 20.42 -9.56
N SER A 294 1.21 20.43 -9.08
CA SER A 294 0.47 19.19 -8.85
C SER A 294 -0.07 18.61 -10.16
N LEU A 295 -0.16 17.28 -10.23
CA LEU A 295 -0.78 16.55 -11.33
C LEU A 295 -2.21 17.06 -11.58
N ARG A 296 -2.97 17.30 -10.49
CA ARG A 296 -4.33 17.84 -10.57
C ARG A 296 -4.36 19.19 -11.28
N GLU A 297 -3.51 20.13 -10.87
CA GLU A 297 -3.44 21.47 -11.46
C GLU A 297 -3.18 21.41 -12.98
N ILE A 298 -2.32 20.50 -13.42
CA ILE A 298 -2.00 20.32 -14.84
C ILE A 298 -3.19 19.71 -15.59
N LEU A 299 -3.77 18.62 -15.06
CA LEU A 299 -4.86 17.91 -15.74
C LEU A 299 -6.17 18.72 -15.76
N ASP A 300 -6.49 19.45 -14.69
CA ASP A 300 -7.67 20.32 -14.61
C ASP A 300 -7.61 21.42 -15.69
N LYS A 301 -6.43 22.00 -15.94
CA LYS A 301 -6.24 22.98 -17.03
C LYS A 301 -6.52 22.40 -18.41
N TRP A 302 -6.32 21.09 -18.59
CA TRP A 302 -6.62 20.37 -19.82
C TRP A 302 -8.01 19.72 -19.81
N ASN A 303 -8.80 19.94 -18.74
CA ASN A 303 -10.11 19.33 -18.53
C ASN A 303 -10.06 17.79 -18.64
N ILE A 304 -9.02 17.20 -18.04
CA ILE A 304 -8.83 15.75 -17.96
C ILE A 304 -9.02 15.36 -16.49
N ASP A 305 -9.97 14.47 -16.22
CA ASP A 305 -10.11 13.85 -14.90
C ASP A 305 -9.94 12.34 -15.02
N ILE A 306 -8.88 11.84 -14.42
CA ILE A 306 -8.57 10.41 -14.30
C ILE A 306 -8.41 10.01 -12.85
N GLU A 307 -8.81 10.88 -11.91
CA GLU A 307 -8.73 10.57 -10.51
C GLU A 307 -9.75 9.48 -10.18
N MET A 308 -9.27 8.43 -9.53
CA MET A 308 -10.18 7.48 -8.93
C MET A 308 -10.93 8.12 -7.77
N SER A 309 -12.25 7.91 -7.76
CA SER A 309 -13.05 8.22 -6.59
C SER A 309 -12.53 7.45 -5.38
N TYR A 310 -12.67 8.03 -4.18
CA TYR A 310 -12.29 7.33 -2.95
C TYR A 310 -13.02 5.99 -2.81
N LYS A 311 -14.28 5.94 -3.25
CA LYS A 311 -15.10 4.72 -3.25
C LYS A 311 -14.50 3.64 -4.14
N ASP A 312 -14.08 3.98 -5.35
CA ASP A 312 -13.49 3.01 -6.28
C ASP A 312 -12.11 2.57 -5.82
N TYR A 313 -11.34 3.47 -5.21
CA TYR A 313 -10.04 3.14 -4.62
C TYR A 313 -10.20 2.19 -3.43
N ALA A 314 -11.11 2.50 -2.50
CA ALA A 314 -11.43 1.62 -1.38
C ALA A 314 -11.96 0.27 -1.89
N GLN A 315 -12.81 0.26 -2.91
CA GLN A 315 -13.30 -0.97 -3.53
C GLN A 315 -12.16 -1.78 -4.15
N GLN A 316 -11.21 -1.15 -4.83
CA GLN A 316 -10.05 -1.83 -5.40
C GLN A 316 -9.18 -2.46 -4.29
N LEU A 317 -8.98 -1.77 -3.17
CA LEU A 317 -8.28 -2.33 -2.01
C LEU A 317 -9.04 -3.51 -1.40
N HIS A 318 -10.36 -3.39 -1.26
CA HIS A 318 -11.20 -4.49 -0.79
C HIS A 318 -11.18 -5.69 -1.73
N ASP A 319 -11.26 -5.46 -3.05
CA ASP A 319 -11.20 -6.52 -4.07
C ASP A 319 -9.86 -7.26 -4.04
N ARG A 320 -8.75 -6.54 -3.79
CA ARG A 320 -7.44 -7.16 -3.53
C ARG A 320 -7.51 -8.04 -2.27
N LYS A 321 -8.09 -7.53 -1.18
CA LYS A 321 -8.20 -8.25 0.10
C LYS A 321 -9.07 -9.50 0.02
N TYR A 322 -10.18 -9.45 -0.72
CA TYR A 322 -11.05 -10.61 -0.96
C TYR A 322 -10.40 -11.65 -1.86
N GLY A 323 -9.48 -11.23 -2.72
CA GLY A 323 -8.71 -12.08 -3.62
C GLY A 323 -7.49 -12.74 -2.97
N ILE A 324 -7.34 -12.70 -1.64
CA ILE A 324 -6.29 -13.42 -0.92
C ILE A 324 -6.55 -14.94 -0.99
N GLN A 325 -5.57 -15.68 -1.50
CA GLN A 325 -5.66 -17.13 -1.77
C GLN A 325 -4.51 -17.92 -1.15
N ILE A 326 -3.65 -17.24 -0.39
CA ILE A 326 -2.49 -17.81 0.26
C ILE A 326 -2.65 -17.55 1.76
N ASN A 327 -2.47 -18.59 2.57
CA ASN A 327 -2.49 -18.47 4.03
C ASN A 327 -1.13 -18.00 4.58
N ASP A 328 -1.08 -17.74 5.89
CA ASP A 328 0.13 -17.20 6.54
C ASP A 328 1.33 -18.18 6.44
N GLU A 329 1.07 -19.48 6.23
CA GLU A 329 2.08 -20.51 5.98
C GLU A 329 2.56 -20.60 4.51
N GLY A 330 2.07 -19.73 3.63
CA GLY A 330 2.49 -19.67 2.22
C GLY A 330 1.88 -20.76 1.32
N THR A 331 0.84 -21.46 1.78
CA THR A 331 0.13 -22.49 1.01
C THR A 331 -1.14 -21.94 0.36
N ILE A 332 -1.55 -22.54 -0.77
CA ILE A 332 -2.82 -22.16 -1.43
C ILE A 332 -3.97 -22.56 -0.52
N GLU A 333 -4.79 -21.59 -0.18
CA GLU A 333 -5.94 -21.78 0.67
C GLU A 333 -6.99 -22.68 0.02
N GLN A 334 -7.67 -23.49 0.81
CA GLN A 334 -8.74 -24.33 0.31
C GLN A 334 -9.95 -23.49 -0.12
N MET A 335 -10.49 -23.77 -1.30
CA MET A 335 -11.72 -23.14 -1.79
C MET A 335 -12.94 -23.77 -1.11
N SER A 336 -13.88 -22.95 -0.64
CA SER A 336 -15.14 -23.45 -0.07
C SER A 336 -16.01 -24.12 -1.14
N ASP A 337 -16.80 -25.12 -0.74
CA ASP A 337 -17.69 -25.85 -1.65
C ASP A 337 -18.72 -24.92 -2.32
N GLU A 338 -19.24 -23.92 -1.60
CA GLU A 338 -20.16 -22.91 -2.14
C GLU A 338 -19.50 -22.10 -3.28
N LEU A 339 -18.24 -21.67 -3.08
CA LEU A 339 -17.50 -20.93 -4.10
C LEU A 339 -17.08 -21.84 -5.27
N ALA A 340 -16.68 -23.08 -4.98
CA ALA A 340 -16.30 -24.07 -5.99
C ALA A 340 -17.48 -24.42 -6.90
N GLN A 341 -18.67 -24.64 -6.34
CA GLN A 341 -19.88 -24.89 -7.12
C GLN A 341 -20.23 -23.67 -7.97
N ALA A 342 -20.23 -22.46 -7.39
CA ALA A 342 -20.49 -21.25 -8.15
C ALA A 342 -19.49 -21.05 -9.29
N CYS A 343 -18.22 -21.44 -9.10
CA CYS A 343 -17.23 -21.44 -10.17
C CYS A 343 -17.61 -22.43 -11.29
N VAL A 344 -17.92 -23.67 -10.96
CA VAL A 344 -18.34 -24.71 -11.92
C VAL A 344 -19.59 -24.28 -12.71
N ASP A 345 -20.56 -23.68 -12.04
CA ASP A 345 -21.80 -23.20 -12.66
C ASP A 345 -21.55 -22.06 -13.67
N GLY A 346 -20.55 -21.23 -13.39
CA GLY A 346 -20.15 -20.10 -14.23
C GLY A 346 -19.30 -20.48 -15.45
N LEU A 347 -18.71 -21.68 -15.49
CA LEU A 347 -17.86 -22.18 -16.59
C LEU A 347 -18.72 -22.63 -17.79
N LYS A 348 -19.49 -21.70 -18.35
CA LYS A 348 -20.40 -21.94 -19.48
C LYS A 348 -20.24 -20.82 -20.50
N ASN A 349 -20.53 -21.14 -21.77
CA ASN A 349 -20.45 -20.22 -22.90
C ASN A 349 -19.05 -19.63 -23.17
N LEU A 350 -17.99 -20.35 -22.80
CA LEU A 350 -16.61 -19.93 -23.06
C LEU A 350 -16.10 -20.47 -24.40
N ASP A 351 -15.30 -19.69 -25.13
CA ASP A 351 -14.45 -20.19 -26.22
C ASP A 351 -13.12 -20.67 -25.62
N ILE A 352 -12.82 -21.97 -25.77
CA ILE A 352 -11.68 -22.64 -25.11
C ILE A 352 -10.60 -23.05 -26.12
N HIS A 353 -9.38 -22.60 -25.84
CA HIS A 353 -8.20 -22.74 -26.69
C HIS A 353 -7.21 -23.74 -26.11
N ASN A 354 -6.31 -24.25 -26.97
CA ASN A 354 -5.32 -25.27 -26.57
C ASN A 354 -4.08 -24.66 -25.89
N TYR A 355 -3.57 -23.56 -26.45
CA TYR A 355 -2.30 -23.00 -26.01
C TYR A 355 -2.51 -21.99 -24.88
N PRO A 356 -1.62 -21.98 -23.88
CA PRO A 356 -1.69 -20.99 -22.81
C PRO A 356 -1.32 -19.62 -23.37
N GLN A 357 -2.32 -18.73 -23.44
CA GLN A 357 -2.14 -17.29 -23.52
C GLN A 357 -2.34 -16.70 -22.12
N PRO A 358 -1.94 -15.43 -21.89
CA PRO A 358 -2.39 -14.69 -20.71
C PRO A 358 -3.91 -14.84 -20.52
N ILE A 359 -4.33 -15.18 -19.31
CA ILE A 359 -5.72 -15.58 -19.01
C ILE A 359 -6.75 -14.47 -19.30
N ASN A 360 -6.32 -13.22 -19.41
CA ASN A 360 -7.16 -12.09 -19.80
C ASN A 360 -7.42 -12.02 -21.32
N MET A 361 -6.65 -12.74 -22.13
CA MET A 361 -6.80 -12.80 -23.59
C MET A 361 -7.65 -13.98 -24.02
N GLU A 362 -7.28 -15.21 -23.59
CA GLU A 362 -7.98 -16.43 -23.99
C GLU A 362 -8.06 -17.42 -22.82
N VAL A 363 -9.14 -18.21 -22.77
CA VAL A 363 -9.27 -19.32 -21.83
C VAL A 363 -8.59 -20.55 -22.42
N SER A 364 -7.62 -21.10 -21.70
CA SER A 364 -6.98 -22.35 -22.10
C SER A 364 -7.62 -23.55 -21.40
N LEU A 365 -7.64 -24.68 -22.09
CA LEU A 365 -8.11 -25.93 -21.51
C LEU A 365 -7.27 -26.36 -20.29
N LEU A 366 -5.96 -26.10 -20.34
CA LEU A 366 -5.05 -26.32 -19.22
C LEU A 366 -5.47 -25.52 -17.97
N SER A 367 -5.79 -24.22 -18.12
CA SER A 367 -6.20 -23.39 -16.99
C SER A 367 -7.51 -23.87 -16.33
N ILE A 368 -8.47 -24.37 -17.12
CA ILE A 368 -9.70 -24.95 -16.59
C ILE A 368 -9.38 -26.21 -15.78
N PHE A 369 -8.57 -27.12 -16.33
CA PHE A 369 -8.20 -28.35 -15.62
C PHE A 369 -7.41 -28.08 -14.34
N CYS A 370 -6.43 -27.17 -14.35
CA CYS A 370 -5.75 -26.72 -13.12
C CYS A 370 -6.76 -26.28 -12.06
N GLY A 371 -7.79 -25.55 -12.46
CA GLY A 371 -8.89 -25.13 -11.59
C GLY A 371 -9.68 -26.30 -11.02
N LEU A 372 -10.24 -27.14 -11.89
CA LEU A 372 -11.13 -28.23 -11.48
C LEU A 372 -10.41 -29.29 -10.64
N TYR A 373 -9.17 -29.66 -10.98
CA TYR A 373 -8.38 -30.59 -10.16
C TYR A 373 -7.99 -30.00 -8.80
N GLY A 374 -8.01 -28.68 -8.66
CA GLY A 374 -7.85 -28.00 -7.38
C GLY A 374 -9.06 -28.07 -6.46
N ILE A 375 -10.25 -28.44 -6.96
CA ILE A 375 -11.45 -28.57 -6.14
C ILE A 375 -11.38 -29.88 -5.35
N THR A 376 -11.46 -29.77 -4.02
CA THR A 376 -11.39 -30.92 -3.11
C THR A 376 -12.66 -31.76 -3.14
N ASN A 377 -13.83 -31.14 -3.29
CA ASN A 377 -15.10 -31.85 -3.39
C ASN A 377 -15.20 -32.58 -4.74
N GLU A 378 -15.18 -33.90 -4.68
CA GLU A 378 -15.11 -34.75 -5.87
C GLU A 378 -16.37 -34.67 -6.75
N SER A 379 -17.54 -34.47 -6.13
CA SER A 379 -18.81 -34.35 -6.86
C SER A 379 -18.82 -33.08 -7.70
N ILE A 380 -18.44 -31.95 -7.10
CA ILE A 380 -18.35 -30.64 -7.78
C ILE A 380 -17.31 -30.71 -8.90
N ARG A 381 -16.15 -31.32 -8.62
CA ARG A 381 -15.10 -31.53 -9.63
C ARG A 381 -15.60 -32.35 -10.80
N ALA A 382 -16.25 -33.48 -10.56
CA ALA A 382 -16.78 -34.35 -11.61
C ALA A 382 -17.83 -33.65 -12.47
N GLU A 383 -18.73 -32.88 -11.84
CA GLU A 383 -19.68 -32.04 -12.56
C GLU A 383 -18.97 -31.03 -13.47
N GLY A 384 -18.00 -30.29 -12.92
CA GLY A 384 -17.22 -29.34 -13.69
C GLY A 384 -16.52 -29.96 -14.90
N MET A 385 -15.97 -31.16 -14.76
CA MET A 385 -15.33 -31.90 -15.86
C MET A 385 -16.34 -32.25 -16.97
N ASN A 386 -17.55 -32.67 -16.61
CA ASN A 386 -18.62 -32.97 -17.57
C ASN A 386 -19.10 -31.71 -18.29
N ASN A 387 -19.17 -30.59 -17.57
CA ASN A 387 -19.65 -29.31 -18.06
C ASN A 387 -18.75 -28.71 -19.16
N ILE A 388 -17.45 -29.03 -19.18
CA ILE A 388 -16.48 -28.44 -20.13
C ILE A 388 -16.97 -28.60 -21.57
N ARG A 389 -17.21 -29.84 -22.02
CA ARG A 389 -17.64 -30.11 -23.41
C ARG A 389 -19.12 -29.84 -23.63
N GLN A 390 -19.92 -29.88 -22.57
CA GLN A 390 -21.38 -29.73 -22.68
C GLN A 390 -21.80 -28.28 -22.90
N PHE A 391 -21.15 -27.34 -22.22
CA PHE A 391 -21.59 -25.94 -22.18
C PHE A 391 -20.61 -24.94 -22.79
N ASN A 392 -19.47 -25.39 -23.31
CA ASN A 392 -18.44 -24.51 -23.86
C ASN A 392 -18.04 -24.94 -25.28
N LYS A 393 -17.42 -24.02 -26.00
CA LYS A 393 -16.97 -24.23 -27.37
C LYS A 393 -15.47 -24.43 -27.41
N LEU A 394 -15.03 -25.65 -27.71
CA LEU A 394 -13.61 -25.97 -27.83
C LEU A 394 -13.14 -25.77 -29.27
N SER A 395 -11.97 -25.18 -29.43
CA SER A 395 -11.25 -25.26 -30.71
C SER A 395 -10.90 -26.71 -31.06
N ALA A 396 -10.80 -27.04 -32.35
CA ALA A 396 -10.45 -28.40 -32.79
C ALA A 396 -9.13 -28.92 -32.18
N ASN A 397 -8.15 -28.02 -32.01
CA ASN A 397 -6.89 -28.35 -31.35
C ASN A 397 -7.06 -28.57 -29.84
N ALA A 398 -7.91 -27.81 -29.15
CA ALA A 398 -8.18 -28.03 -27.74
C ALA A 398 -8.86 -29.38 -27.51
N ASP A 399 -9.84 -29.73 -28.35
CA ASP A 399 -10.54 -31.00 -28.24
C ASP A 399 -9.62 -32.20 -28.52
N LYS A 400 -8.75 -32.10 -29.53
CA LYS A 400 -7.74 -33.13 -29.83
C LYS A 400 -6.75 -33.36 -28.68
N ASN A 401 -6.41 -32.31 -27.93
CA ASN A 401 -5.43 -32.36 -26.83
C ASN A 401 -6.08 -32.46 -25.44
N TYR A 402 -7.37 -32.83 -25.37
CA TYR A 402 -8.14 -32.82 -24.13
C TYR A 402 -7.50 -33.66 -23.01
N GLY A 403 -7.16 -34.93 -23.29
CA GLY A 403 -6.56 -35.82 -22.30
C GLY A 403 -5.17 -35.37 -21.82
N GLN A 404 -4.34 -34.84 -22.73
CA GLN A 404 -3.02 -34.32 -22.36
C GLN A 404 -3.14 -33.07 -21.47
N SER A 405 -4.09 -32.19 -21.78
CA SER A 405 -4.35 -30.99 -20.98
C SER A 405 -4.89 -31.34 -19.60
N ALA A 406 -5.75 -32.37 -19.50
CA ALA A 406 -6.25 -32.89 -18.23
C ALA A 406 -5.11 -33.37 -17.33
N SER A 407 -4.26 -34.28 -17.84
CA SER A 407 -3.12 -34.79 -17.08
C SER A 407 -2.12 -33.69 -16.68
N ASN A 408 -1.92 -32.68 -17.53
CA ASN A 408 -1.05 -31.55 -17.21
C ASN A 408 -1.66 -30.65 -16.13
N GLY A 409 -2.98 -30.44 -16.15
CA GLY A 409 -3.69 -29.63 -15.17
C GLY A 409 -3.68 -30.28 -13.79
N GLU A 410 -3.86 -31.59 -13.72
CA GLU A 410 -3.80 -32.39 -12.49
C GLU A 410 -2.46 -32.25 -11.75
N ARG A 411 -1.35 -32.06 -12.49
CA ARG A 411 -0.02 -31.86 -11.90
C ARG A 411 0.18 -30.49 -11.25
N LYS A 412 -0.71 -29.53 -11.53
CA LYS A 412 -0.64 -28.14 -11.02
C LYS A 412 -2.03 -27.66 -10.60
N PRO A 413 -2.63 -28.29 -9.57
CA PRO A 413 -3.95 -27.92 -9.11
C PRO A 413 -3.92 -26.53 -8.48
N ASN A 414 -4.87 -25.69 -8.88
CA ASN A 414 -5.09 -24.36 -8.28
C ASN A 414 -6.56 -23.97 -8.51
N PRO A 415 -7.46 -24.22 -7.55
CA PRO A 415 -8.90 -23.99 -7.75
C PRO A 415 -9.22 -22.52 -8.00
N TRP A 416 -8.42 -21.61 -7.45
CA TRP A 416 -8.66 -20.18 -7.54
C TRP A 416 -8.46 -19.58 -8.93
N ILE A 417 -7.79 -20.29 -9.85
CA ILE A 417 -7.71 -19.87 -11.25
C ILE A 417 -9.10 -19.75 -11.89
N LEU A 418 -10.09 -20.52 -11.42
CA LEU A 418 -11.47 -20.46 -11.91
C LEU A 418 -12.08 -19.08 -11.68
N THR A 419 -11.81 -18.45 -10.53
CA THR A 419 -12.26 -17.09 -10.25
C THR A 419 -11.66 -16.07 -11.22
N LYS A 420 -10.38 -16.26 -11.63
CA LYS A 420 -9.71 -15.42 -12.62
C LYS A 420 -10.30 -15.60 -14.01
N ILE A 421 -10.62 -16.84 -14.40
CA ILE A 421 -11.30 -17.14 -15.69
C ILE A 421 -12.63 -16.39 -15.74
N LEU A 422 -13.47 -16.54 -14.71
CA LEU A 422 -14.78 -15.90 -14.66
C LEU A 422 -14.67 -14.37 -14.64
N ARG A 423 -13.70 -13.80 -13.94
CA ARG A 423 -13.47 -12.35 -13.93
C ARG A 423 -13.24 -11.76 -15.32
N TYR A 424 -12.49 -12.46 -16.18
CA TYR A 424 -12.14 -11.96 -17.50
C TYR A 424 -13.13 -12.36 -18.59
N HIS A 425 -13.69 -13.56 -18.51
CA HIS A 425 -14.47 -14.17 -19.61
C HIS A 425 -15.95 -14.35 -19.29
N ASN A 426 -16.37 -14.09 -18.05
CA ASN A 426 -17.77 -14.08 -17.64
C ASN A 426 -18.02 -12.97 -16.59
N LYS A 427 -17.72 -11.73 -16.98
CA LYS A 427 -17.63 -10.58 -16.07
C LYS A 427 -18.91 -10.33 -15.26
N ASP A 428 -20.07 -10.41 -15.92
CA ASP A 428 -21.36 -10.15 -15.25
C ASP A 428 -21.64 -11.20 -14.16
N TYR A 429 -21.38 -12.49 -14.46
CA TYR A 429 -21.50 -13.56 -13.48
C TYR A 429 -20.49 -13.41 -12.34
N TYR A 430 -19.26 -12.99 -12.65
CA TYR A 430 -18.25 -12.74 -11.64
C TYR A 430 -18.68 -11.64 -10.66
N GLU A 431 -19.14 -10.49 -11.16
CA GLU A 431 -19.55 -9.37 -10.29
C GLU A 431 -20.81 -9.71 -9.48
N GLN A 432 -21.77 -10.45 -10.05
CA GLN A 432 -23.04 -10.76 -9.38
C GLN A 432 -22.97 -11.93 -8.40
N ILE A 433 -22.15 -12.95 -8.69
CA ILE A 433 -22.14 -14.21 -7.93
C ILE A 433 -20.80 -14.44 -7.24
N ILE A 434 -19.69 -14.43 -7.99
CA ILE A 434 -18.37 -14.81 -7.45
C ILE A 434 -17.86 -13.78 -6.44
N LYS A 435 -17.93 -12.49 -6.78
CA LYS A 435 -17.40 -11.41 -5.95
C LYS A 435 -18.09 -11.31 -4.58
N PRO A 436 -19.43 -11.40 -4.46
CA PRO A 436 -20.09 -11.51 -3.15
C PRO A 436 -19.64 -12.71 -2.32
N LEU A 437 -19.42 -13.87 -2.95
CA LEU A 437 -18.94 -15.07 -2.25
C LEU A 437 -17.49 -14.91 -1.76
N LEU A 438 -16.61 -14.28 -2.54
CA LEU A 438 -15.25 -13.94 -2.11
C LEU A 438 -15.27 -13.02 -0.87
N LYS A 439 -16.14 -12.01 -0.88
CA LYS A 439 -16.35 -11.11 0.28
C LYS A 439 -16.84 -11.88 1.50
N LYS A 440 -17.87 -12.73 1.34
CA LYS A 440 -18.43 -13.56 2.42
C LYS A 440 -17.36 -14.46 3.05
N ASN A 441 -16.52 -15.08 2.22
CA ASN A 441 -15.44 -15.94 2.67
C ASN A 441 -14.38 -15.15 3.46
N TYR A 442 -13.98 -13.98 2.97
CA TYR A 442 -13.07 -13.09 3.70
C TYR A 442 -13.61 -12.68 5.08
N GLU A 443 -14.89 -12.28 5.18
CA GLU A 443 -15.51 -11.89 6.45
C GLU A 443 -15.64 -13.07 7.43
N ALA A 444 -15.92 -14.28 6.93
CA ALA A 444 -15.94 -15.49 7.75
C ALA A 444 -14.56 -15.76 8.38
N LYS A 445 -13.49 -15.71 7.58
CA LYS A 445 -12.11 -15.86 8.07
C LYS A 445 -11.72 -14.80 9.06
N LYS A 446 -12.10 -13.53 8.82
CA LYS A 446 -11.83 -12.45 9.76
C LYS A 446 -12.48 -12.75 11.12
N LYS A 447 -13.72 -13.26 11.13
CA LYS A 447 -14.39 -13.68 12.36
C LYS A 447 -13.72 -14.89 13.00
N GLU A 448 -13.30 -15.88 12.22
CA GLU A 448 -12.57 -17.05 12.74
C GLU A 448 -11.24 -16.65 13.37
N LYS A 449 -10.45 -15.80 12.70
CA LYS A 449 -9.22 -15.22 13.27
C LYS A 449 -9.53 -14.44 14.55
N GLN A 450 -10.59 -13.63 14.58
CA GLN A 450 -10.99 -12.92 15.79
C GLN A 450 -11.38 -13.89 16.92
N ILE A 451 -12.08 -14.98 16.62
CA ILE A 451 -12.44 -16.01 17.59
C ILE A 451 -11.18 -16.70 18.10
N LEU A 452 -10.25 -17.07 17.21
CA LEU A 452 -8.97 -17.70 17.56
C LEU A 452 -8.13 -16.78 18.46
N ILE A 453 -8.03 -15.49 18.11
CA ILE A 453 -7.39 -14.47 18.93
C ILE A 453 -8.08 -14.41 20.29
N ASN A 454 -9.41 -14.27 20.34
CA ASN A 454 -10.17 -14.22 21.60
C ASN A 454 -10.05 -15.50 22.45
N GLN A 455 -9.80 -16.66 21.84
CA GLN A 455 -9.57 -17.94 22.52
C GLN A 455 -8.12 -18.12 22.99
N THR A 456 -7.15 -17.58 22.24
CA THR A 456 -5.70 -17.66 22.53
C THR A 456 -5.27 -16.58 23.51
N LEU A 457 -5.97 -15.45 23.51
CA LEU A 457 -5.98 -14.46 24.57
C LEU A 457 -6.50 -15.14 25.84
N ILE A 458 -5.57 -15.69 26.62
CA ILE A 458 -5.85 -16.10 28.00
C ILE A 458 -6.58 -14.93 28.65
N PRO A 459 -7.77 -15.11 29.24
CA PRO A 459 -8.50 -14.02 29.85
C PRO A 459 -7.60 -13.32 30.87
N ASN A 460 -7.18 -12.11 30.49
CA ASN A 460 -6.89 -10.97 31.35
C ASN A 460 -6.17 -11.31 32.66
N LYS A 461 -5.01 -11.96 32.57
CA LYS A 461 -4.06 -12.03 33.69
C LYS A 461 -2.67 -11.64 33.20
N ILE A 462 -2.35 -10.36 33.31
CA ILE A 462 -0.95 -9.91 33.30
C ILE A 462 -0.22 -10.72 34.37
N ASP A 463 0.82 -11.45 33.98
CA ASP A 463 1.78 -12.00 34.93
C ASP A 463 2.72 -10.86 35.36
N LEU A 464 2.53 -10.36 36.59
CA LEU A 464 3.39 -9.33 37.17
C LEU A 464 4.84 -9.83 37.40
N GLN A 465 5.08 -11.14 37.40
CA GLN A 465 6.40 -11.75 37.53
C GLN A 465 7.15 -11.90 36.20
N ASP A 466 6.45 -11.80 35.06
CA ASP A 466 7.08 -11.85 33.75
C ASP A 466 8.01 -10.64 33.57
N GLY A 467 9.29 -10.81 33.26
CA GLY A 467 10.22 -9.68 33.14
C GLY A 467 9.99 -8.78 31.92
N PHE A 468 9.05 -9.12 31.04
CA PHE A 468 8.82 -8.43 29.78
C PHE A 468 8.17 -7.05 29.95
N THR A 469 8.73 -6.07 29.25
CA THR A 469 8.40 -4.65 29.34
C THR A 469 8.09 -4.04 27.97
N LEU A 470 7.56 -2.82 27.97
CA LEU A 470 7.40 -2.04 26.73
C LEU A 470 8.74 -1.78 26.02
N LEU A 471 9.86 -1.71 26.77
CA LEU A 471 11.19 -1.55 26.19
C LEU A 471 11.60 -2.77 25.37
N ASP A 472 11.36 -3.98 25.88
CA ASP A 472 11.65 -5.22 25.16
C ASP A 472 10.84 -5.29 23.84
N MET A 473 9.58 -4.84 23.88
CA MET A 473 8.74 -4.73 22.70
C MET A 473 9.29 -3.72 21.68
N GLN A 474 9.78 -2.57 22.15
CA GLN A 474 10.42 -1.55 21.31
C GLN A 474 11.74 -2.07 20.69
N GLU A 475 12.55 -2.80 21.46
CA GLU A 475 13.79 -3.41 20.98
C GLU A 475 13.51 -4.47 19.91
N LYS A 476 12.54 -5.36 20.15
CA LYS A 476 12.09 -6.36 19.15
C LYS A 476 11.61 -5.69 17.87
N ALA A 477 10.83 -4.61 17.97
CA ALA A 477 10.37 -3.85 16.82
C ALA A 477 11.53 -3.18 16.05
N ALA A 478 12.46 -2.54 16.77
CA ALA A 478 13.63 -1.88 16.19
C ALA A 478 14.58 -2.87 15.50
N ASN A 479 14.68 -4.09 16.02
CA ASN A 479 15.49 -5.16 15.46
C ASN A 479 14.79 -5.96 14.36
N GLY A 480 13.50 -5.70 14.10
CA GLY A 480 12.70 -6.45 13.12
C GLY A 480 12.46 -7.91 13.50
N GLU A 481 12.35 -8.19 14.80
CA GLU A 481 12.17 -9.55 15.35
C GLU A 481 10.73 -10.05 15.28
N TYR A 482 9.77 -9.20 14.91
CA TYR A 482 8.38 -9.59 14.69
C TYR A 482 8.19 -10.16 13.29
N GLU A 483 7.79 -11.42 13.22
CA GLU A 483 7.51 -12.10 11.94
C GLU A 483 6.07 -11.86 11.46
N ASN A 484 5.13 -11.59 12.38
CA ASN A 484 3.72 -11.37 12.07
C ASN A 484 3.02 -10.52 13.16
N GLU A 485 1.80 -10.08 12.85
CA GLU A 485 0.96 -9.26 13.76
C GLU A 485 0.54 -10.02 15.04
N GLU A 486 0.46 -11.35 14.97
CA GLU A 486 0.06 -12.21 16.10
C GLU A 486 1.08 -12.15 17.24
N GLN A 487 2.38 -12.14 16.92
CA GLN A 487 3.45 -11.98 17.91
C GLN A 487 3.41 -10.62 18.61
N ILE A 488 3.02 -9.56 17.88
CA ILE A 488 2.84 -8.21 18.44
C ILE A 488 1.68 -8.22 19.42
N VAL A 489 0.54 -8.81 19.03
CA VAL A 489 -0.64 -8.95 19.90
C VAL A 489 -0.32 -9.79 21.14
N MET A 490 0.41 -10.91 20.98
CA MET A 490 0.86 -11.73 22.11
C MET A 490 1.73 -10.92 23.09
N ASP A 491 2.73 -10.20 22.60
CA ASP A 491 3.59 -9.38 23.46
C ASP A 491 2.83 -8.22 24.12
N LEU A 492 1.87 -7.59 23.41
CA LEU A 492 0.97 -6.58 23.99
C LEU A 492 0.15 -7.15 25.15
N THR A 493 -0.30 -8.41 25.06
CA THR A 493 -1.14 -9.02 26.11
C THR A 493 -0.40 -9.35 27.40
N ARG A 494 0.94 -9.35 27.35
CA ARG A 494 1.81 -9.44 28.53
C ARG A 494 1.89 -8.11 29.27
N LEU A 495 1.55 -7.01 28.59
CA LEU A 495 1.66 -5.64 29.07
C LEU A 495 0.30 -5.00 29.34
N LEU A 496 -0.75 -5.38 28.61
CA LEU A 496 -2.08 -4.78 28.66
C LEU A 496 -3.13 -5.77 29.15
N VAL A 497 -3.96 -5.33 30.08
CA VAL A 497 -5.18 -6.04 30.51
C VAL A 497 -6.38 -5.13 30.35
N TYR A 498 -7.47 -5.74 29.89
CA TYR A 498 -8.78 -5.15 29.84
C TYR A 498 -9.67 -5.76 30.93
N TYR A 499 -10.38 -4.93 31.68
CA TYR A 499 -11.46 -5.35 32.54
C TYR A 499 -12.74 -4.66 32.10
N GLU A 500 -13.73 -5.46 31.69
CA GLU A 500 -15.09 -4.97 31.43
C GLU A 500 -15.73 -4.64 32.78
N GLY A 501 -15.97 -3.36 33.04
CA GLY A 501 -16.64 -2.89 34.25
C GLY A 501 -18.15 -2.73 34.03
N GLU A 502 -18.95 -2.75 35.09
CA GLU A 502 -20.40 -2.55 34.99
C GLU A 502 -20.80 -1.13 34.58
N THR A 503 -19.89 -0.16 34.70
CA THR A 503 -20.13 1.27 34.38
C THR A 503 -19.11 1.86 33.42
N GLU A 504 -17.86 1.41 33.46
CA GLU A 504 -16.77 1.86 32.59
C GLU A 504 -15.75 0.73 32.37
N ASP A 505 -15.16 0.69 31.18
CA ASP A 505 -14.11 -0.26 30.83
C ASP A 505 -12.74 0.20 31.38
N ILE A 506 -11.98 -0.70 32.00
CA ILE A 506 -10.66 -0.39 32.59
C ILE A 506 -9.56 -1.03 31.74
N TYR A 507 -8.60 -0.21 31.30
CA TYR A 507 -7.36 -0.65 30.68
C TYR A 507 -6.19 -0.49 31.66
N ALA A 508 -5.46 -1.56 31.94
CA ALA A 508 -4.28 -1.54 32.79
C ALA A 508 -3.03 -1.87 31.99
N ILE A 509 -2.01 -1.01 32.09
CA ILE A 509 -0.69 -1.23 31.48
C ILE A 509 0.31 -1.57 32.58
N LYS A 510 1.04 -2.65 32.39
CA LYS A 510 2.17 -3.05 33.22
C LYS A 510 3.34 -2.09 33.04
N GLY A 511 3.72 -1.40 34.11
CA GLY A 511 4.92 -0.57 34.20
C GLY A 511 5.78 -1.00 35.39
N TYR A 512 7.10 -0.84 35.26
CA TYR A 512 8.04 -1.03 36.36
C TYR A 512 8.54 0.33 36.82
N ASP A 513 8.46 0.60 38.12
CA ASP A 513 9.07 1.79 38.70
C ASP A 513 10.59 1.73 38.52
N ALA A 514 11.13 2.76 37.87
CA ALA A 514 12.56 3.00 37.86
C ALA A 514 12.97 3.55 39.24
N ILE A 515 13.04 2.68 40.25
CA ILE A 515 13.73 3.03 41.50
C ILE A 515 15.22 3.16 41.15
N CYS A 516 15.64 4.41 41.01
CA CYS A 516 17.00 4.86 40.70
C CYS A 516 17.95 4.68 41.88
#